data_AF-A0A1V1PTA7-F1
#
_entry.id   AF-A0A1V1PTA7-F1
#
_cell.length_a   1.000
_cell.length_b   1.000
_cell.length_c   1.000
_cell.angle_alpha   90.00
_cell.angle_beta   90.00
_cell.angle_gamma   90.00
#
_symmetry.space_group_name_H-M   'P 1'
#
loop_
_entity.id
_entity.type
_entity.pdbx_description
1 polymer ?
#
loop_
_entity_poly.entity_id
_entity_poly.type
_entity_poly.pdbx_seq_one_letter_code
_entity_poly.pdbx_strand_id
1 'polypeptide(L)'
;MTAQPPLREPYYFDNETYGWTIKDCARNLIETLAGFVRTPREFKGDAHGRIWHFGEYFAGRATLLFTSDKGDGRIELDPHESGWIKAELFIVDELKLRVWLDEPYEEKDFWPDGADGIVPENGDPPGRISKRGRWLQLQRAHFPSVPAGEGAWWSVEDLAD
;
A
#
# COMPACT_ATOMS: atom_id res chain seq x y z
N MET A 1 -0.21 17.28 8.99
CA MET A 1 -1.22 16.43 9.68
C MET A 1 -0.48 15.23 10.23
N THR A 2 -0.68 14.90 11.50
CA THR A 2 -0.05 13.73 12.15
C THR A 2 -0.61 12.45 11.54
N ALA A 3 0.25 11.49 11.19
CA ALA A 3 -0.17 10.19 10.69
C ALA A 3 -0.93 9.44 11.81
N GLN A 4 -2.08 8.84 11.49
CA GLN A 4 -2.94 8.16 12.46
C GLN A 4 -3.25 6.73 11.97
N PRO A 5 -2.48 5.72 12.41
CA PRO A 5 -2.84 4.34 12.10
C PRO A 5 -4.18 3.99 12.75
N PRO A 6 -4.89 2.97 12.24
CA PRO A 6 -6.00 2.39 12.96
C PRO A 6 -5.58 2.01 14.39
N LEU A 7 -6.46 2.25 15.35
CA LEU A 7 -6.27 1.92 16.77
C LEU A 7 -6.28 0.41 17.01
N ARG A 8 -6.98 -0.36 16.17
CA ARG A 8 -6.89 -1.82 16.20
C ARG A 8 -5.47 -2.29 15.87
N GLU A 9 -5.11 -3.46 16.37
CA GLU A 9 -3.88 -4.13 15.93
C GLU A 9 -3.96 -4.47 14.43
N PRO A 10 -2.84 -4.36 13.70
CA PRO A 10 -2.77 -4.83 12.31
C PRO A 10 -2.96 -6.35 12.30
N TYR A 11 -3.65 -6.86 11.29
CA TYR A 11 -3.88 -8.29 11.18
C TYR A 11 -2.88 -8.92 10.21
N TYR A 12 -2.06 -9.85 10.72
CA TYR A 12 -1.05 -10.57 9.94
C TYR A 12 -1.34 -12.07 10.00
N PHE A 13 -1.63 -12.69 8.86
CA PHE A 13 -1.89 -14.13 8.77
C PHE A 13 -0.78 -14.99 9.39
N ASP A 14 0.48 -14.59 9.17
CA ASP A 14 1.64 -15.34 9.65
C ASP A 14 1.82 -15.26 11.17
N ASN A 15 1.34 -14.19 11.81
CA ASN A 15 1.32 -14.09 13.26
C ASN A 15 0.34 -15.10 13.85
N GLU A 16 -0.89 -15.14 13.33
CA GLU A 16 -1.94 -16.08 13.77
C GLU A 16 -1.59 -17.55 13.46
N THR A 17 -1.01 -17.80 12.28
CA THR A 17 -0.78 -19.16 11.77
C THR A 17 0.53 -19.77 12.25
N TYR A 18 1.59 -18.96 12.30
CA TYR A 18 2.96 -19.44 12.57
C TYR A 18 3.57 -18.85 13.85
N GLY A 19 2.88 -17.96 14.55
CA GLY A 19 3.34 -17.36 15.80
C GLY A 19 4.48 -16.34 15.61
N TRP A 20 4.65 -15.80 14.40
CA TRP A 20 5.66 -14.78 14.12
C TRP A 20 5.37 -13.49 14.88
N THR A 21 6.39 -12.71 15.25
CA THR A 21 6.13 -11.44 15.92
C THR A 21 5.52 -10.43 14.93
N ILE A 22 4.65 -9.53 15.41
CA ILE A 22 4.07 -8.46 14.58
C ILE A 22 5.17 -7.66 13.86
N LYS A 23 6.31 -7.43 14.53
CA LYS A 23 7.47 -6.75 13.94
C LYS A 23 8.08 -7.52 12.77
N ASP A 24 8.19 -8.85 12.88
CA ASP A 24 8.72 -9.69 11.81
C ASP A 24 7.74 -9.74 10.62
N CYS A 25 6.43 -9.81 10.89
CA CYS A 25 5.39 -9.75 9.86
C CYS A 25 5.42 -8.41 9.11
N ALA A 26 5.48 -7.29 9.84
CA ALA A 26 5.62 -5.95 9.28
C ALA A 26 6.85 -5.83 8.35
N ARG A 27 8.02 -6.33 8.81
CA ARG A 27 9.23 -6.38 7.97
C ARG A 27 9.01 -7.22 6.71
N ASN A 28 8.44 -8.42 6.85
CA ASN A 28 8.17 -9.33 5.73
C ASN A 28 7.22 -8.72 4.69
N LEU A 29 6.21 -7.97 5.14
CA LEU A 29 5.30 -7.24 4.26
C LEU A 29 6.04 -6.19 3.43
N ILE A 30 6.93 -5.39 4.05
CA ILE A 30 7.75 -4.41 3.32
C ILE A 30 8.67 -5.11 2.30
N GLU A 31 9.31 -6.21 2.71
CA GLU A 31 10.15 -7.02 1.81
C GLU A 31 9.36 -7.55 0.61
N THR A 32 8.12 -8.00 0.85
CA THR A 32 7.20 -8.49 -0.18
C THR A 32 6.80 -7.39 -1.15
N LEU A 33 6.37 -6.23 -0.65
CA LEU A 33 5.95 -5.10 -1.48
C LEU A 33 7.09 -4.56 -2.35
N ALA A 34 8.27 -4.38 -1.76
CA ALA A 34 9.47 -4.01 -2.52
C ALA A 34 9.88 -5.13 -3.50
N GLY A 35 9.66 -6.38 -3.11
CA GLY A 35 9.83 -7.59 -3.91
C GLY A 35 9.02 -7.58 -5.21
N PHE A 36 7.78 -7.09 -5.18
CA PHE A 36 6.91 -7.01 -6.36
C PHE A 36 7.55 -6.22 -7.51
N VAL A 37 8.28 -5.16 -7.18
CA VAL A 37 8.85 -4.22 -8.15
C VAL A 37 10.39 -4.28 -8.21
N ARG A 38 10.99 -5.41 -7.77
CA ARG A 38 12.43 -5.70 -7.96
C ARG A 38 12.83 -5.63 -9.44
N THR A 39 11.96 -6.12 -10.31
CA THR A 39 12.01 -5.83 -11.74
C THR A 39 10.99 -4.72 -12.00
N PRO A 40 11.33 -3.68 -12.78
CA PRO A 40 10.39 -2.62 -13.08
C PRO A 40 9.10 -3.17 -13.70
N ARG A 41 7.96 -2.63 -13.28
CA ARG A 41 6.62 -3.03 -13.78
C ARG A 41 5.89 -1.85 -14.37
N GLU A 42 5.10 -2.13 -15.40
CA GLU A 42 4.24 -1.16 -16.06
C GLU A 42 2.80 -1.38 -15.65
N PHE A 43 2.09 -0.28 -15.37
CA PHE A 43 0.70 -0.27 -14.93
C PHE A 43 -0.15 0.65 -15.80
N LYS A 44 -1.45 0.35 -15.92
CA LYS A 44 -2.48 1.18 -16.54
C LYS A 44 -3.77 1.18 -15.72
N GLY A 45 -4.63 2.16 -15.98
CA GLY A 45 -5.92 2.33 -15.31
C GLY A 45 -6.17 3.82 -15.11
N ASP A 46 -6.47 4.21 -13.87
CA ASP A 46 -6.61 5.63 -13.51
C ASP A 46 -5.27 6.41 -13.54
N ALA A 47 -4.15 5.70 -13.57
CA ALA A 47 -2.83 6.23 -13.88
C ALA A 47 -2.05 5.22 -14.75
N HIS A 48 -1.14 5.75 -15.57
CA HIS A 48 -0.30 4.95 -16.45
C HIS A 48 1.16 5.25 -16.18
N GLY A 49 1.97 4.22 -15.92
CA GLY A 49 3.34 4.46 -15.55
C GLY A 49 4.16 3.21 -15.32
N ARG A 50 5.38 3.44 -14.83
CA ARG A 50 6.36 2.41 -14.50
C ARG A 50 6.86 2.62 -13.08
N ILE A 51 6.96 1.54 -12.30
CA ILE A 51 7.43 1.54 -10.91
C ILE A 51 8.54 0.52 -10.71
N TRP A 52 9.53 0.84 -9.89
CA TRP A 52 10.64 -0.04 -9.53
C TRP A 52 11.11 0.21 -8.10
N HIS A 53 11.72 -0.80 -7.51
CA HIS A 53 12.39 -0.66 -6.22
C HIS A 53 13.67 0.16 -6.37
N PHE A 54 13.86 1.18 -5.52
CA PHE A 54 15.13 1.88 -5.40
C PHE A 54 15.91 1.30 -4.22
N GLY A 55 17.12 0.83 -4.49
CA GLY A 55 17.89 0.03 -3.53
C GLY A 55 18.30 0.82 -2.29
N GLU A 56 17.79 0.40 -1.14
CA GLU A 56 18.50 -0.16 0.03
C GLU A 56 17.42 -0.57 1.04
N TYR A 57 17.48 -1.81 1.55
CA TYR A 57 16.67 -2.18 2.71
C TYR A 57 17.40 -1.69 3.95
N PHE A 58 16.94 -0.59 4.53
CA PHE A 58 17.49 -0.10 5.80
C PHE A 58 16.47 -0.27 6.91
N ALA A 59 16.80 -1.08 7.91
CA ALA A 59 16.00 -1.26 9.13
C ALA A 59 14.52 -1.63 8.89
N GLY A 60 14.24 -2.43 7.85
CA GLY A 60 12.88 -2.83 7.51
C GLY A 60 12.06 -1.72 6.85
N ARG A 61 12.70 -0.78 6.15
CA ARG A 61 12.07 0.26 5.31
C ARG A 61 12.41 0.04 3.85
N ALA A 62 11.59 0.59 2.95
CA ALA A 62 11.86 0.57 1.52
C ALA A 62 11.37 1.83 0.81
N THR A 63 12.02 2.18 -0.29
CA THR A 63 11.58 3.26 -1.19
C THR A 63 11.35 2.72 -2.60
N LEU A 64 10.18 2.95 -3.14
CA LEU A 64 9.83 2.60 -4.52
C LEU A 64 9.82 3.90 -5.34
N LEU A 65 10.39 3.90 -6.53
CA LEU A 65 10.36 5.02 -7.45
C LEU A 65 9.43 4.72 -8.62
N PHE A 66 8.78 5.75 -9.13
CA PHE A 66 7.93 5.61 -10.31
C PHE A 66 7.97 6.84 -11.21
N THR A 67 7.61 6.62 -12.47
CA THR A 67 7.30 7.65 -13.48
C THR A 67 5.90 7.39 -14.01
N SER A 68 5.05 8.41 -14.14
CA SER A 68 3.68 8.24 -14.63
C SER A 68 3.18 9.42 -15.44
N ASP A 69 2.03 9.25 -16.11
CA ASP A 69 1.28 10.32 -16.76
C ASP A 69 0.75 11.39 -15.77
N LYS A 70 0.80 11.12 -14.46
CA LYS A 70 0.47 12.07 -13.39
C LYS A 70 1.69 12.74 -12.76
N GLY A 71 2.90 12.39 -13.21
CA GLY A 71 4.17 12.87 -12.69
C GLY A 71 5.04 11.76 -12.10
N ASP A 72 6.28 12.14 -11.82
CA ASP A 72 7.30 11.26 -11.24
C ASP A 72 7.31 11.41 -9.71
N GLY A 73 7.69 10.34 -9.03
CA GLY A 73 7.58 10.32 -7.58
C GLY A 73 8.18 9.10 -6.91
N ARG A 74 7.85 8.98 -5.62
CA ARG A 74 8.28 7.87 -4.77
C ARG A 74 7.19 7.42 -3.81
N ILE A 75 7.31 6.16 -3.38
CA ILE A 75 6.54 5.59 -2.29
C ILE A 75 7.51 5.20 -1.19
N GLU A 76 7.32 5.72 0.02
CA GLU A 76 8.09 5.36 1.21
C GLU A 76 7.30 4.36 2.04
N LEU A 77 7.92 3.24 2.39
CA LEU A 77 7.36 2.18 3.23
C LEU A 77 8.12 2.15 4.56
N ASP A 78 7.41 2.42 5.66
CA ASP A 78 7.99 2.48 7.00
C ASP A 78 7.18 1.67 8.01
N PRO A 79 7.83 0.92 8.92
CA PRO A 79 7.14 0.32 10.05
C PRO A 79 6.79 1.40 11.09
N HIS A 80 5.59 1.30 11.65
CA HIS A 80 5.13 2.10 12.78
C HIS A 80 5.21 1.31 14.08
N GLU A 81 5.29 2.00 15.22
CA GLU A 81 5.41 1.36 16.55
C GLU A 81 4.18 0.51 16.93
N SER A 82 3.02 0.79 16.35
CA SER A 82 1.80 -0.01 16.49
C SER A 82 1.81 -1.31 15.67
N GLY A 83 2.89 -1.59 14.92
CA GLY A 83 3.03 -2.75 14.06
C GLY A 83 2.49 -2.56 12.64
N TRP A 84 1.69 -1.52 12.40
CA TRP A 84 1.22 -1.15 11.06
C TRP A 84 2.36 -0.72 10.15
N ILE A 85 2.21 -0.95 8.83
CA ILE A 85 3.11 -0.34 7.83
C ILE A 85 2.49 0.95 7.32
N LYS A 86 3.23 2.05 7.40
CA LYS A 86 2.88 3.32 6.78
C LYS A 86 3.44 3.33 5.36
N ALA A 87 2.58 3.58 4.37
CA ALA A 87 3.01 3.89 3.02
C ALA A 87 2.64 5.33 2.64
N GLU A 88 3.63 6.10 2.19
CA GLU A 88 3.45 7.49 1.77
C GLU A 88 3.85 7.68 0.31
N LEU A 89 2.92 8.15 -0.50
CA LEU A 89 3.11 8.49 -1.91
C LEU A 89 3.43 9.97 -2.06
N PHE A 90 4.56 10.27 -2.67
CA PHE A 90 5.00 11.62 -2.99
C PHE A 90 5.10 11.81 -4.51
N ILE A 91 4.53 12.91 -5.03
CA ILE A 91 4.70 13.36 -6.42
C ILE A 91 5.32 14.75 -6.37
N VAL A 92 6.50 14.93 -6.97
CA VAL A 92 7.27 16.19 -6.91
C VAL A 92 7.41 16.69 -5.46
N ASP A 93 7.81 15.78 -4.55
CA ASP A 93 7.97 16.00 -3.10
C ASP A 93 6.72 16.40 -2.30
N GLU A 94 5.55 16.47 -2.94
CA GLU A 94 4.28 16.70 -2.25
C GLU A 94 3.65 15.37 -1.84
N LEU A 95 3.29 15.21 -0.56
CA LEU A 95 2.54 14.06 -0.07
C LEU A 95 1.14 14.04 -0.69
N LYS A 96 0.87 13.06 -1.56
CA LYS A 96 -0.41 12.89 -2.25
C LYS A 96 -1.32 11.87 -1.58
N LEU A 97 -0.75 10.84 -0.98
CA LEU A 97 -1.54 9.79 -0.33
C LEU A 97 -0.73 9.17 0.80
N ARG A 98 -1.41 8.89 1.91
CA ARG A 98 -0.91 8.03 2.97
C ARG A 98 -1.92 6.90 3.17
N VAL A 99 -1.41 5.67 3.30
CA VAL A 99 -2.20 4.51 3.68
C VAL A 99 -1.46 3.69 4.74
N TRP A 100 -2.22 2.89 5.47
CA TRP A 100 -1.76 1.93 6.47
C TRP A 100 -2.01 0.52 5.96
N LEU A 101 -1.03 -0.36 6.13
CA LEU A 101 -1.07 -1.70 5.56
C LEU A 101 -0.96 -2.79 6.62
N ASP A 102 -1.79 -3.81 6.43
CA ASP A 102 -1.70 -5.13 7.05
C ASP A 102 -1.86 -6.23 5.98
N GLU A 103 -1.73 -7.50 6.37
CA GLU A 103 -1.69 -8.65 5.46
C GLU A 103 -2.57 -9.77 6.03
N PRO A 104 -3.90 -9.71 5.79
CA PRO A 104 -4.80 -10.68 6.39
C PRO A 104 -4.71 -12.06 5.79
N TYR A 105 -4.26 -12.17 4.54
CA TYR A 105 -3.96 -13.45 3.92
C TYR A 105 -3.10 -13.23 2.66
N GLU A 106 -3.66 -13.51 1.49
CA GLU A 106 -2.93 -13.46 0.23
C GLU A 106 -2.78 -12.04 -0.33
N GLU A 107 -3.76 -11.18 -0.13
CA GLU A 107 -3.76 -9.79 -0.58
C GLU A 107 -3.28 -8.87 0.56
N LYS A 108 -2.84 -7.65 0.20
CA LYS A 108 -2.41 -6.66 1.20
C LYS A 108 -3.43 -5.54 1.24
N ASP A 109 -3.88 -5.23 2.45
CA ASP A 109 -5.00 -4.36 2.68
C ASP A 109 -4.50 -2.95 2.98
N PHE A 110 -5.15 -1.95 2.41
CA PHE A 110 -4.81 -0.55 2.55
C PHE A 110 -5.94 0.17 3.28
N TRP A 111 -5.57 0.92 4.32
CA TRP A 111 -6.48 1.65 5.18
C TRP A 111 -6.11 3.14 5.20
N PRO A 112 -7.08 4.07 5.18
CA PRO A 112 -6.79 5.50 5.31
C PRO A 112 -6.39 5.87 6.75
N ASP A 113 -5.88 7.09 6.95
CA ASP A 113 -5.70 7.65 8.29
C ASP A 113 -7.04 7.62 9.07
N GLY A 114 -7.02 7.14 10.32
CA GLY A 114 -8.20 7.11 11.21
C GLY A 114 -9.30 6.12 10.80
N ALA A 115 -8.96 4.97 10.21
CA ALA A 115 -9.92 4.02 9.64
C ALA A 115 -10.79 3.24 10.65
N ASP A 116 -10.68 3.44 11.97
CA ASP A 116 -11.39 2.62 12.99
C ASP A 116 -12.93 2.63 12.88
N GLY A 117 -13.50 3.62 12.19
CA GLY A 117 -14.95 3.69 11.91
C GLY A 117 -15.37 3.12 10.55
N ILE A 118 -14.42 2.67 9.73
CA ILE A 118 -14.72 2.09 8.42
C ILE A 118 -15.09 0.63 8.63
N VAL A 119 -16.32 0.29 8.25
CA VAL A 119 -16.79 -1.09 8.18
C VAL A 119 -16.78 -1.52 6.72
N PRO A 120 -15.81 -2.36 6.30
CA PRO A 120 -15.78 -3.00 5.00
C PRO A 120 -17.13 -3.50 4.50
N GLU A 121 -17.51 -3.10 3.28
CA GLU A 121 -18.63 -3.75 2.60
C GLU A 121 -18.21 -5.19 2.28
N ASN A 122 -19.00 -6.19 2.71
CA ASN A 122 -18.70 -7.61 2.57
C ASN A 122 -17.38 -8.10 3.19
N GLY A 123 -16.75 -7.29 4.04
CA GLY A 123 -15.45 -7.62 4.65
C GLY A 123 -14.23 -7.20 3.82
N ASP A 124 -14.41 -6.59 2.64
CA ASP A 124 -13.29 -6.11 1.82
C ASP A 124 -12.72 -4.75 2.32
N PRO A 125 -11.39 -4.62 2.47
CA PRO A 125 -10.76 -3.37 2.89
C PRO A 125 -11.09 -2.22 1.92
N PRO A 126 -10.97 -0.96 2.35
CA PRO A 126 -11.20 0.18 1.47
C PRO A 126 -10.15 0.26 0.36
N GLY A 127 -8.97 -0.35 0.51
CA GLY A 127 -8.01 -0.49 -0.59
C GLY A 127 -7.26 -1.80 -0.50
N ARG A 128 -6.72 -2.27 -1.63
CA ARG A 128 -6.07 -3.58 -1.71
C ARG A 128 -5.10 -3.67 -2.86
N ILE A 129 -4.03 -4.45 -2.69
CA ILE A 129 -3.14 -4.90 -3.76
C ILE A 129 -3.12 -6.43 -3.81
N SER A 130 -3.11 -6.97 -5.03
CA SER A 130 -3.14 -8.42 -5.25
C SER A 130 -1.92 -9.13 -4.68
N LYS A 131 -2.04 -10.43 -4.43
CA LYS A 131 -0.97 -11.31 -3.93
C LYS A 131 0.38 -11.18 -4.64
N ARG A 132 0.37 -10.80 -5.92
CA ARG A 132 1.56 -10.72 -6.78
C ARG A 132 1.90 -9.31 -7.21
N GLY A 133 1.24 -8.29 -6.64
CA GLY A 133 1.40 -6.90 -7.05
C GLY A 133 1.04 -6.66 -8.51
N ARG A 134 0.01 -7.35 -9.01
CA ARG A 134 -0.47 -7.27 -10.39
C ARG A 134 -1.58 -6.25 -10.58
N TRP A 135 -2.35 -5.98 -9.54
CA TRP A 135 -3.37 -4.93 -9.56
C TRP A 135 -3.54 -4.33 -8.18
N LEU A 136 -4.04 -3.10 -8.13
CA LEU A 136 -4.30 -2.33 -6.93
C LEU A 136 -5.59 -1.54 -7.11
N GLN A 137 -6.43 -1.51 -6.08
CA GLN A 137 -7.66 -0.72 -6.05
C GLN A 137 -7.80 0.06 -4.74
N LEU A 138 -8.36 1.27 -4.80
CA LEU A 138 -8.69 2.14 -3.66
C LEU A 138 -10.14 2.66 -3.82
N GLN A 139 -10.97 2.52 -2.80
CA GLN A 139 -12.32 3.09 -2.76
C GLN A 139 -12.22 4.61 -2.57
N ARG A 140 -12.61 5.38 -3.59
CA ARG A 140 -12.51 6.85 -3.58
C ARG A 140 -13.20 7.48 -2.37
N ALA A 141 -14.31 6.89 -1.91
CA ALA A 141 -15.06 7.37 -0.75
C ALA A 141 -14.25 7.39 0.56
N HIS A 142 -13.24 6.54 0.69
CA HIS A 142 -12.41 6.40 1.89
C HIS A 142 -11.03 7.04 1.77
N PHE A 143 -10.61 7.43 0.55
CA PHE A 143 -9.33 8.10 0.30
C PHE A 143 -9.57 9.46 -0.37
N PRO A 144 -9.85 10.54 0.41
CA PRO A 144 -10.19 11.85 -0.15
C PRO A 144 -9.11 12.48 -1.05
N SER A 145 -7.86 12.05 -0.92
CA SER A 145 -6.74 12.53 -1.74
C SER A 145 -6.62 11.80 -3.07
N VAL A 146 -7.37 10.71 -3.27
CA VAL A 146 -7.47 10.02 -4.56
C VAL A 146 -8.37 10.84 -5.49
N PRO A 147 -7.96 11.10 -6.75
CA PRO A 147 -8.78 11.86 -7.69
C PRO A 147 -10.18 11.28 -7.91
N ALA A 148 -11.17 12.17 -8.02
CA ALA A 148 -12.51 11.80 -8.48
C ALA A 148 -12.45 11.21 -9.91
N GLY A 149 -13.35 10.28 -10.21
CA GLY A 149 -13.40 9.60 -11.51
C GLY A 149 -14.72 8.89 -11.72
N GLU A 150 -14.87 8.25 -12.88
CA GLU A 150 -16.03 7.44 -13.20
C GLU A 150 -16.00 6.15 -12.35
N GLY A 151 -16.90 6.04 -11.38
CA GLY A 151 -17.04 4.87 -10.51
C GLY A 151 -16.43 5.01 -9.11
N ALA A 152 -16.71 4.00 -8.27
CA ALA A 152 -16.35 4.02 -6.85
C ALA A 152 -14.85 3.78 -6.58
N TRP A 153 -14.13 3.20 -7.54
CA TRP A 153 -12.77 2.67 -7.35
C TRP A 153 -11.75 3.36 -8.22
N TRP A 154 -10.65 3.80 -7.61
CA TRP A 154 -9.42 4.12 -8.31
C TRP A 154 -8.59 2.86 -8.45
N SER A 155 -8.24 2.47 -9.68
CA SER A 155 -7.64 1.18 -9.98
C SER A 155 -6.48 1.29 -10.95
N VAL A 156 -5.45 0.49 -10.72
CA VAL A 156 -4.39 0.22 -11.69
C VAL A 156 -4.11 -1.28 -11.76
N GLU A 157 -3.77 -1.75 -12.95
CA GLU A 157 -3.39 -3.13 -13.22
C GLU A 157 -2.11 -3.16 -14.06
N ASP A 158 -1.33 -4.20 -13.89
CA ASP A 158 -0.09 -4.39 -14.61
C ASP A 158 -0.35 -4.92 -16.02
N LEU A 159 0.61 -4.66 -16.91
CA LEU A 159 0.48 -5.00 -18.33
C LEU A 159 1.00 -6.38 -18.71
N ALA A 160 1.35 -7.20 -17.74
CA ALA A 160 1.87 -8.53 -18.01
C ALA A 160 0.72 -9.53 -18.09
N ASP A 161 0.66 -10.27 -19.21
CA ASP A 161 -0.18 -11.47 -19.37
C ASP A 161 0.18 -12.58 -18.36
#